data_AF-A0A956NLQ6-F1
#
_entry.id   AF-A0A956NLQ6-F1
#
_cell.length_a   1.000
_cell.length_b   1.000
_cell.length_c   1.000
_cell.angle_alpha   90.00
_cell.angle_beta   90.00
_cell.angle_gamma   90.00
#
_symmetry.space_group_name_H-M   'P 1'
#
loop_
_entity.id
_entity.type
_entity.pdbx_description
1 polymer ?
#
loop_
_entity_poly.entity_id
_entity_poly.type
_entity_poly.pdbx_seq_one_letter_code
_entity_poly.pdbx_strand_id
1 'polypeptide(L)'
;EAVQVSLTPLDEGAFGARLEAWASELQTDGIGSHDRTTALSPRHAIPLGVRIQIDRERMSGRGYYESFCFKIHADHPEHGRLEFSDGGCVGWTRELLGSKKERCFISGTGVDRLVLTSPR
;
A
#
# COMPACT_ATOMS: atom_id res chain seq x y z
N GLU A 1 9.83 -0.75 14.75
CA GLU A 1 8.55 -0.05 14.50
C GLU A 1 7.81 -0.79 13.41
N ALA A 2 6.49 -0.89 13.52
CA ALA A 2 5.71 -1.56 12.50
C ALA A 2 5.16 -0.53 11.50
N VAL A 3 5.36 -0.80 10.22
CA VAL A 3 4.85 0.01 9.11
C VAL A 3 3.53 -0.59 8.66
N GLN A 4 2.51 0.24 8.43
CA GLN A 4 1.20 -0.20 7.97
C GLN A 4 0.89 0.38 6.59
N VAL A 5 0.74 -0.51 5.61
CA VAL A 5 0.27 -0.21 4.26
C VAL A 5 -1.24 -0.45 4.21
N SER A 6 -1.99 0.60 3.90
CA SER A 6 -3.44 0.54 3.70
C SER A 6 -3.72 0.67 2.21
N LEU A 7 -4.30 -0.37 1.61
CA LEU A 7 -4.66 -0.45 0.20
C LEU A 7 -6.14 -0.11 0.04
N THR A 8 -6.47 0.78 -0.88
CA THR A 8 -7.83 1.15 -1.23
C THR A 8 -8.09 0.67 -2.67
N PRO A 9 -8.83 -0.44 -2.84
CA PRO A 9 -9.35 -0.84 -4.14
C PRO A 9 -10.28 0.26 -4.69
N LEU A 10 -10.13 0.58 -5.96
CA LEU A 10 -10.97 1.55 -6.67
C LEU A 10 -11.67 0.93 -7.88
N ASP A 11 -11.16 -0.21 -8.35
CA ASP A 11 -11.81 -1.10 -9.31
C ASP A 11 -12.74 -2.09 -8.58
N GLU A 12 -13.99 -2.20 -9.03
CA GLU A 12 -14.94 -3.24 -8.60
C GLU A 12 -14.81 -4.53 -9.43
N GLY A 13 -13.92 -4.56 -10.42
CA GLY A 13 -13.65 -5.69 -11.28
C GLY A 13 -12.80 -6.80 -10.66
N ALA A 14 -12.38 -7.73 -11.53
CA ALA A 14 -11.61 -8.91 -11.13
C ALA A 14 -10.25 -8.58 -10.49
N PHE A 15 -9.69 -7.39 -10.78
CA PHE A 15 -8.45 -6.96 -10.15
C PHE A 15 -8.69 -6.56 -8.69
N GLY A 16 -9.72 -5.74 -8.42
CA GLY A 16 -10.13 -5.39 -7.06
C GLY A 16 -10.41 -6.62 -6.21
N ALA A 17 -11.22 -7.55 -6.71
CA ALA A 17 -11.53 -8.80 -6.01
C ALA A 17 -10.27 -9.64 -5.70
N ARG A 18 -9.31 -9.68 -6.64
CA ARG A 18 -8.05 -10.42 -6.43
C ARG A 18 -7.12 -9.73 -5.43
N LEU A 19 -7.09 -8.40 -5.43
CA LEU A 19 -6.32 -7.61 -4.47
C LEU A 19 -6.83 -7.85 -3.04
N GLU A 20 -8.15 -7.93 -2.88
CA GLU A 20 -8.79 -8.20 -1.59
C GLU A 20 -8.52 -9.62 -1.10
N ALA A 21 -8.67 -10.63 -1.97
CA ALA A 21 -8.35 -12.02 -1.63
C ALA A 21 -6.89 -12.15 -1.17
N TRP A 22 -5.96 -11.55 -1.92
CA TRP A 22 -4.54 -11.53 -1.58
C TRP A 22 -4.26 -10.83 -0.23
N ALA A 23 -4.89 -9.67 0.03
CA ALA A 23 -4.70 -8.99 1.30
C ALA A 23 -5.29 -9.79 2.49
N SER A 24 -6.39 -10.51 2.27
CA SER A 24 -6.99 -11.39 3.27
C SER A 24 -6.06 -12.56 3.63
N GLU A 25 -5.42 -13.19 2.64
CA GLU A 25 -4.42 -14.25 2.86
C GLU A 25 -3.28 -13.77 3.78
N LEU A 26 -2.82 -12.53 3.58
CA LEU A 26 -1.75 -11.94 4.38
C LEU A 26 -2.15 -11.60 5.83
N GLN A 27 -3.45 -11.39 6.09
CA GLN A 27 -3.97 -11.11 7.43
C GLN A 27 -4.19 -12.40 8.23
N THR A 28 -4.59 -13.49 7.57
CA THR A 28 -4.82 -14.80 8.21
C THR A 28 -3.53 -15.47 8.68
N ASP A 29 -2.39 -15.10 8.09
CA ASP A 29 -1.07 -15.61 8.47
C ASP A 29 -0.52 -14.99 9.77
N GLY A 30 -1.29 -14.16 10.49
CA GLY A 30 -0.99 -13.74 11.86
C GLY A 30 0.36 -13.02 11.98
N ILE A 31 0.34 -11.69 12.04
CA ILE A 31 1.50 -10.89 12.45
C ILE A 31 1.65 -10.99 13.98
N GLY A 32 1.91 -12.20 14.44
CA GLY A 32 2.70 -12.52 15.61
C GLY A 32 3.83 -13.43 15.11
N SER A 33 5.07 -12.93 15.11
CA SER A 33 6.27 -13.78 15.07
C SER A 33 6.28 -14.89 13.99
N HIS A 34 6.49 -14.55 12.72
CA HIS A 34 6.85 -15.57 11.72
C HIS A 34 8.37 -15.60 11.50
N ASP A 35 9.01 -16.48 12.29
CA ASP A 35 10.22 -17.19 11.88
C ASP A 35 9.86 -18.02 10.63
N ARG A 36 10.62 -17.81 9.56
CA ARG A 36 10.77 -18.65 8.35
C ARG A 36 9.50 -19.13 7.62
N THR A 37 9.35 -18.56 6.42
CA THR A 37 9.02 -19.31 5.20
C THR A 37 7.61 -19.91 5.13
N THR A 38 6.58 -19.07 5.04
CA THR A 38 5.34 -19.48 4.37
C THR A 38 5.50 -19.17 2.88
N ALA A 39 5.52 -20.24 2.08
CA ALA A 39 5.84 -20.23 0.67
C ALA A 39 4.73 -19.59 -0.18
N LEU A 40 4.61 -18.26 -0.13
CA LEU A 40 4.41 -17.52 -1.35
C LEU A 40 5.75 -17.60 -2.10
N SER A 41 5.73 -18.00 -3.37
CA SER A 41 6.92 -18.09 -4.23
C SER A 41 7.94 -16.98 -3.92
N PRO A 42 9.28 -17.20 -3.99
CA PRO A 42 10.34 -16.32 -3.47
C PRO A 42 10.31 -14.83 -3.87
N ARG A 43 9.36 -14.45 -4.73
CA ARG A 43 9.07 -13.12 -5.27
C ARG A 43 8.12 -12.27 -4.39
N HIS A 44 7.56 -12.81 -3.30
CA HIS A 44 6.50 -12.13 -2.51
C HIS A 44 6.78 -12.04 -1.00
N ALA A 45 8.04 -12.13 -0.56
CA ALA A 45 8.35 -11.96 0.86
C ALA A 45 8.03 -10.52 1.32
N ILE A 46 7.09 -10.37 2.24
CA ILE A 46 6.82 -9.10 2.91
C ILE A 46 7.89 -8.89 3.99
N PRO A 47 8.57 -7.73 4.03
CA PRO A 47 9.55 -7.47 5.07
C PRO A 47 8.95 -7.58 6.48
N LEU A 48 9.74 -8.11 7.41
CA LEU A 48 9.36 -8.16 8.83
C LEU A 48 8.99 -6.76 9.32
N GLY A 49 7.86 -6.66 10.02
CA GLY A 49 7.35 -5.38 10.55
C GLY A 49 6.44 -4.61 9.59
N VAL A 50 6.12 -5.12 8.40
CA VAL A 50 5.12 -4.52 7.50
C VAL A 50 3.76 -5.21 7.68
N ARG A 51 2.72 -4.43 7.98
CA ARG A 51 1.32 -4.85 8.01
C ARG A 51 0.60 -4.36 6.76
N ILE A 52 -0.17 -5.21 6.10
CA ILE A 52 -0.99 -4.84 4.95
C ILE A 52 -2.47 -4.95 5.34
N GLN A 53 -3.28 -3.96 4.95
CA GLN A 53 -4.73 -3.98 5.14
C GLN A 53 -5.48 -3.38 3.95
N ILE A 54 -6.74 -3.78 3.79
CA ILE A 54 -7.69 -3.13 2.89
C ILE A 54 -8.42 -2.01 3.64
N ASP A 55 -8.48 -0.83 3.02
CA ASP A 55 -9.21 0.35 3.49
C ASP A 55 -10.19 0.79 2.41
N ARG A 56 -11.44 0.31 2.52
CA ARG A 56 -12.57 0.70 1.64
C ARG A 56 -13.20 2.02 2.06
N GLU A 57 -12.95 2.45 3.29
CA GLU A 57 -13.59 3.61 3.90
C GLU A 57 -12.83 4.91 3.59
N ARG A 58 -11.66 4.85 2.95
CA ARG A 58 -10.91 6.03 2.49
C ARG A 58 -11.77 6.87 1.53
N MET A 59 -12.39 7.95 2.03
CA MET A 59 -13.25 8.82 1.23
C MET A 59 -12.52 9.92 0.45
N SER A 60 -11.30 10.28 0.84
CA SER A 60 -10.58 11.45 0.30
C SER A 60 -9.27 11.11 -0.41
N GLY A 61 -8.83 12.03 -1.29
CA GLY A 61 -7.53 11.94 -1.97
C GLY A 61 -7.40 10.73 -2.89
N ARG A 62 -8.51 10.29 -3.52
CA ARG A 62 -8.56 9.10 -4.39
C ARG A 62 -8.98 9.36 -5.84
N GLY A 63 -9.48 10.55 -6.16
CA GLY A 63 -10.24 10.81 -7.40
C GLY A 63 -9.44 10.78 -8.70
N TYR A 64 -8.11 10.78 -8.64
CA TYR A 64 -7.23 10.70 -9.83
C TYR A 64 -6.56 9.34 -9.99
N TYR A 65 -6.78 8.41 -9.06
CA TYR A 65 -6.28 7.05 -9.15
C TYR A 65 -7.29 6.15 -9.88
N GLU A 66 -6.78 5.10 -10.54
CA GLU A 66 -7.62 4.20 -11.35
C GLU A 66 -7.98 2.90 -10.62
N SER A 67 -7.06 1.94 -10.56
CA SER A 67 -7.36 0.58 -10.08
C SER A 67 -7.29 0.43 -8.56
N PHE A 68 -6.25 1.00 -7.95
CA PHE A 68 -6.09 1.08 -6.51
C PHE A 68 -5.15 2.23 -6.15
N CYS A 69 -5.26 2.68 -4.90
CA CYS A 69 -4.30 3.55 -4.27
C CYS A 69 -3.91 3.02 -2.89
N PHE A 70 -2.88 3.59 -2.29
CA PHE A 70 -2.39 3.18 -0.98
C PHE A 70 -1.99 4.37 -0.11
N LYS A 71 -1.86 4.11 1.18
CA LYS A 71 -1.20 4.98 2.17
C LYS A 71 -0.27 4.14 3.04
N ILE A 72 0.89 4.68 3.38
CA ILE A 72 1.85 4.08 4.28
C ILE A 72 1.91 4.90 5.56
N HIS A 73 1.77 4.20 6.67
CA HIS A 73 1.82 4.78 8.00
C HIS A 73 2.92 4.13 8.83
N ALA A 74 3.50 4.88 9.76
CA ALA A 74 4.33 4.35 10.83
C ALA A 74 3.75 4.75 12.19
N ASP A 75 3.94 3.92 13.20
CA ASP A 75 3.61 4.24 14.58
C ASP A 75 4.77 5.06 15.18
N HIS A 76 4.51 6.27 15.68
CA HIS A 76 5.49 7.13 16.34
C HIS A 76 5.15 7.30 17.83
N PRO A 77 6.12 7.20 18.76
CA PRO A 77 5.87 7.29 20.20
C PRO A 77 5.17 8.59 20.65
N GLU A 78 5.54 9.72 20.04
CA GLU A 78 5.05 11.05 20.46
C GLU A 78 3.93 11.59 19.57
N HIS A 79 3.82 11.11 18.33
CA HIS A 79 2.93 11.68 17.32
C HIS A 79 1.81 10.71 16.90
N GLY A 80 1.78 9.51 17.51
CA GLY A 80 0.85 8.46 17.13
C GLY A 80 1.10 7.97 15.72
N ARG A 81 0.03 7.61 15.01
CA ARG A 81 0.11 7.05 13.67
C ARG A 81 0.35 8.15 12.63
N LEU A 82 1.53 8.15 12.01
CA LEU A 82 1.96 9.12 11.01
C LEU A 82 1.84 8.55 9.60
N GLU A 83 1.05 9.19 8.73
CA GLU A 83 1.10 8.97 7.29
C GLU A 83 2.32 9.70 6.71
N PHE A 84 3.22 8.98 6.05
CA PHE A 84 4.42 9.57 5.45
C PHE A 84 4.53 9.35 3.93
N SER A 85 3.75 8.43 3.36
CA SER A 85 3.74 8.16 1.92
C SER A 85 2.37 7.71 1.43
N ASP A 86 2.05 8.03 0.19
CA ASP A 86 0.86 7.55 -0.52
C ASP A 86 1.19 7.32 -2.01
N GLY A 87 0.29 6.67 -2.73
CA GLY A 87 0.49 6.43 -4.15
C GLY A 87 -0.58 5.55 -4.76
N GLY A 88 -0.39 5.16 -6.01
CA GLY A 88 -1.36 4.33 -6.73
C GLY A 88 -1.19 4.35 -8.24
N CYS A 89 -2.07 3.63 -8.92
CA CYS A 89 -2.13 3.60 -10.38
C CYS A 89 -2.83 4.85 -10.94
N VAL A 90 -2.24 5.47 -11.96
CA VAL A 90 -2.78 6.66 -12.63
C VAL A 90 -2.72 6.53 -14.16
N GLY A 91 -3.57 7.29 -14.86
CA GLY A 91 -3.66 7.29 -16.33
C GLY A 91 -2.72 8.26 -17.05
N TRP A 92 -1.89 9.01 -16.33
CA TRP A 92 -1.21 10.19 -16.87
C TRP A 92 -0.33 9.90 -18.10
N THR A 93 0.46 8.83 -18.09
CA THR A 93 1.31 8.50 -19.25
C THR A 93 0.49 8.00 -20.43
N ARG A 94 -0.63 7.31 -20.19
CA ARG A 94 -1.57 6.90 -21.25
C ARG A 94 -2.17 8.10 -21.95
N GLU A 95 -2.57 9.12 -21.19
CA GLU A 95 -3.12 10.37 -21.73
C GLU A 95 -2.05 11.19 -22.44
N LEU A 96 -0.89 11.39 -21.80
CA LEU A 96 0.21 12.20 -22.33
C LEU A 96 0.80 11.64 -23.63
N LEU A 97 0.90 10.30 -23.74
CA LEU A 97 1.52 9.62 -24.88
C LEU A 97 0.48 9.07 -25.88
N GLY A 98 -0.82 9.19 -25.60
CA GLY A 98 -1.89 8.66 -26.45
C GLY A 98 -1.89 7.12 -26.61
N SER A 99 -1.23 6.39 -25.70
CA SER A 99 -1.02 4.95 -25.81
C SER A 99 -1.76 4.19 -24.71
N LYS A 100 -2.80 3.44 -25.09
CA LYS A 100 -3.58 2.57 -24.18
C LYS A 100 -2.75 1.46 -23.51
N LYS A 101 -1.51 1.24 -23.93
CA LYS A 101 -0.60 0.24 -23.37
C LYS A 101 0.17 0.75 -22.15
N GLU A 102 0.22 2.06 -21.95
CA GLU A 102 0.93 2.69 -20.84
C GLU A 102 0.31 2.36 -19.49
N ARG A 103 1.17 2.19 -18.48
CA ARG A 103 0.80 1.93 -17.09
C ARG A 103 1.67 2.82 -16.22
N CYS A 104 1.06 3.73 -15.48
CA CYS A 104 1.78 4.61 -14.57
C CYS A 104 1.41 4.25 -13.13
N PHE A 105 2.44 4.07 -12.30
CA PHE A 105 2.31 3.90 -10.87
C PHE A 105 3.17 4.95 -10.20
N ILE A 106 2.57 5.72 -9.31
CA ILE A 106 3.25 6.82 -8.62
C ILE A 106 3.29 6.56 -7.12
N SER A 107 4.25 7.21 -6.46
CA SER A 107 4.31 7.34 -5.02
C SER A 107 4.83 8.72 -4.66
N GLY A 108 4.32 9.29 -3.57
CA GLY A 108 4.82 10.50 -2.93
C GLY A 108 5.24 10.18 -1.50
N THR A 109 6.32 10.81 -1.04
CA THR A 109 6.80 10.67 0.34
C THR A 109 7.11 12.05 0.91
N GLY A 110 6.48 12.38 2.04
CA GLY A 110 6.79 13.60 2.78
C GLY A 110 8.10 13.42 3.55
N VAL A 111 9.18 14.02 3.07
CA VAL A 111 10.53 13.88 3.66
C VAL A 111 10.57 14.31 5.13
N ASP A 112 9.85 15.37 5.51
CA ASP A 112 9.78 15.84 6.90
C ASP A 112 9.13 14.79 7.81
N ARG A 113 8.10 14.10 7.31
CA ARG A 113 7.42 13.02 8.05
C ARG A 113 8.24 11.74 8.08
N LEU A 114 8.96 11.43 7.00
CA LEU A 114 9.86 10.28 6.94
C LEU A 114 10.99 10.39 7.98
N VAL A 115 11.53 11.58 8.20
CA VAL A 115 12.54 11.80 9.25
C VAL A 115 11.98 11.48 10.63
N LEU A 116 10.70 11.75 10.88
CA LEU A 116 10.04 11.40 12.14
C LEU A 116 9.83 9.89 12.29
N THR A 117 9.87 9.09 11.22
CA THR A 117 9.77 7.63 11.31
C THR A 117 11.13 6.93 11.43
N SER A 118 12.23 7.67 11.52
CA SER A 118 13.54 7.06 11.74
C SER A 118 13.73 6.75 13.21
N PRO A 119 14.16 5.52 13.57
CA PRO A 119 14.61 5.25 14.93
C PRO A 119 15.76 6.21 15.28
N ARG A 120 15.68 6.81 16.46
CA ARG A 120 16.77 7.61 17.05
C ARG A 120 17.79 6.71 17.76
#